data_AF-A0A2V7YEM5-F1
#
_entry.id   AF-A0A2V7YEM5-F1
#
_cell.length_a   1.000
_cell.length_b   1.000
_cell.length_c   1.000
_cell.angle_alpha   90.00
_cell.angle_beta   90.00
_cell.angle_gamma   90.00
#
_symmetry.space_group_name_H-M   'P 1'
#
loop_
_entity.id
_entity.type
_entity.pdbx_description
1 polymer ?
#
loop_
_entity_poly.entity_id
_entity_poly.type
_entity_poly.pdbx_seq_one_letter_code
_entity_poly.pdbx_strand_id
1 'polypeptide(L)'
;MIATAVARVRDAITDAKEFAGEITLIVSRDRIRDVASAFKEDGFTYLVDLAGLDYSKYPGWSGPRFGVAYMIYSFRKNARIRLKVLTNDTIPTVTTVWKTANWHERETFDMLGIRFDGHPNLERILMWEGFNGHPLRKDFPVRGIDTGARIYPEVFPEGGGPKAGSTGKDIKDVNLYKGEWKHYGVWPAASIAARAKAGTQQPPAPELAAQIAETAKPTEEAPWHDPEMPMTQRLELAKNGSLKDKLFAAMAQTDCTACGWDCEGYAAALATGESKDATLCVPGEAETEMKLKELLAAAGKL
;
A
#
# COMPACT_ATOMS: atom_id res chain seq x y z
N MET A 1 20.85 6.87 -4.82
CA MET A 1 20.51 8.15 -5.48
C MET A 1 19.41 7.93 -6.50
N ILE A 2 18.44 8.83 -6.61
CA ILE A 2 17.28 8.79 -7.53
C ILE A 2 17.49 9.57 -8.83
N ALA A 3 18.74 10.00 -9.07
CA ALA A 3 19.11 10.92 -10.14
C ALA A 3 18.73 10.40 -11.54
N THR A 4 18.78 9.08 -11.75
CA THR A 4 18.49 8.45 -13.05
C THR A 4 17.03 8.58 -13.45
N ALA A 5 16.09 8.22 -12.55
CA ALA A 5 14.65 8.38 -12.83
C ALA A 5 14.30 9.85 -13.05
N VAL A 6 14.75 10.72 -12.14
CA VAL A 6 14.49 12.16 -12.21
C VAL A 6 15.01 12.78 -13.51
N ALA A 7 16.19 12.37 -13.98
CA ALA A 7 16.74 12.85 -15.24
C ALA A 7 15.90 12.46 -16.46
N ARG A 8 15.33 11.23 -16.47
CA ARG A 8 14.51 10.73 -17.59
C ARG A 8 13.17 11.42 -17.72
N VAL A 9 12.58 11.88 -16.61
CA VAL A 9 11.24 12.47 -16.58
C VAL A 9 11.24 13.92 -16.11
N ARG A 10 12.39 14.59 -16.24
CA ARG A 10 12.60 15.96 -15.75
C ARG A 10 11.60 16.95 -16.34
N ASP A 11 11.25 16.77 -17.62
CA ASP A 11 10.26 17.56 -18.34
C ASP A 11 8.83 17.40 -17.80
N ALA A 12 8.54 16.28 -17.13
CA ALA A 12 7.26 16.01 -16.49
C ALA A 12 7.18 16.53 -15.05
N ILE A 13 8.29 16.89 -14.41
CA ILE A 13 8.32 17.39 -13.02
C ILE A 13 8.10 18.89 -13.05
N THR A 14 6.95 19.35 -12.52
CA THR A 14 6.59 20.77 -12.50
C THR A 14 7.11 21.48 -11.25
N ASP A 15 7.26 20.76 -10.14
CA ASP A 15 7.77 21.31 -8.89
C ASP A 15 8.35 20.18 -8.01
N ALA A 16 9.22 20.52 -7.07
CA ALA A 16 9.80 19.57 -6.13
C ALA A 16 9.98 20.21 -4.75
N LYS A 17 9.59 19.48 -3.71
CA LYS A 17 9.70 19.92 -2.32
C LYS A 17 10.29 18.84 -1.45
N GLU A 18 11.25 19.21 -0.63
CA GLU A 18 11.74 18.38 0.48
C GLU A 18 11.20 18.94 1.80
N PHE A 19 10.64 18.07 2.63
CA PHE A 19 10.20 18.44 3.97
C PHE A 19 10.35 17.25 4.91
N ALA A 20 10.97 17.46 6.08
CA ALA A 20 11.21 16.44 7.08
C ALA A 20 11.92 15.16 6.54
N GLY A 21 12.80 15.33 5.54
CA GLY A 21 13.50 14.22 4.89
C GLY A 21 12.67 13.44 3.86
N GLU A 22 11.45 13.89 3.57
CA GLU A 22 10.61 13.32 2.51
C GLU A 22 10.61 14.21 1.27
N ILE A 23 10.86 13.58 0.11
CA ILE A 23 10.86 14.25 -1.18
C ILE A 23 9.48 14.07 -1.82
N THR A 24 8.85 15.19 -2.18
CA THR A 24 7.62 15.24 -2.98
C THR A 24 7.91 15.87 -4.33
N LEU A 25 7.61 15.14 -5.40
CA LEU A 25 7.69 15.64 -6.78
C LEU A 25 6.28 15.90 -7.28
N ILE A 26 6.00 17.13 -7.68
CA ILE A 26 4.76 17.47 -8.38
C ILE A 26 4.99 17.19 -9.86
N VAL A 27 4.14 16.37 -10.45
CA VAL A 27 4.31 15.88 -11.82
C VAL A 27 3.09 16.18 -12.68
N SER A 28 3.33 16.36 -13.97
CA SER A 28 2.29 16.58 -14.96
C SER A 28 1.34 15.38 -15.01
N ARG A 29 0.05 15.66 -14.97
CA ARG A 29 -1.04 14.68 -15.03
C ARG A 29 -0.89 13.72 -16.19
N ASP A 30 -0.61 14.25 -17.38
CA ASP A 30 -0.57 13.46 -18.63
C ASP A 30 0.61 12.50 -18.69
N ARG A 31 1.64 12.76 -17.88
CA ARG A 31 2.90 12.00 -17.87
C ARG A 31 3.04 11.11 -16.65
N ILE A 32 2.01 11.01 -15.80
CA ILE A 32 2.09 10.23 -14.55
C ILE A 32 2.45 8.76 -14.79
N ARG A 33 1.94 8.14 -15.86
CA ARG A 33 2.27 6.75 -16.20
C ARG A 33 3.74 6.59 -16.57
N ASP A 34 4.28 7.49 -17.39
CA ASP A 34 5.69 7.46 -17.78
C ASP A 34 6.60 7.70 -16.58
N VAL A 35 6.24 8.65 -15.72
CA VAL A 35 6.93 8.91 -14.44
C VAL A 35 6.90 7.67 -13.57
N ALA A 36 5.73 7.07 -13.37
CA ALA A 36 5.56 5.86 -12.57
C ALA A 36 6.45 4.71 -13.10
N SER A 37 6.43 4.46 -14.40
CA SER A 37 7.29 3.45 -15.04
C SER A 37 8.77 3.74 -14.83
N ALA A 38 9.21 4.98 -15.03
CA ALA A 38 10.61 5.37 -14.83
C ALA A 38 11.08 5.17 -13.38
N PHE A 39 10.23 5.49 -12.40
CA PHE A 39 10.53 5.24 -10.98
C PHE A 39 10.53 3.74 -10.64
N LYS A 40 9.59 2.96 -11.20
CA LYS A 40 9.56 1.50 -11.01
C LYS A 40 10.83 0.85 -11.58
N GLU A 41 11.23 1.23 -12.79
CA GLU A 41 12.48 0.77 -13.43
C GLU A 41 13.73 1.16 -12.61
N ASP A 42 13.72 2.33 -11.98
CA ASP A 42 14.77 2.78 -11.06
C ASP A 42 14.66 2.14 -9.65
N GLY A 43 13.82 1.11 -9.48
CA GLY A 43 13.75 0.26 -8.30
C GLY A 43 12.74 0.67 -7.24
N PHE A 44 11.83 1.60 -7.53
CA PHE A 44 10.66 1.89 -6.67
C PHE A 44 9.52 0.92 -6.99
N THR A 45 9.72 -0.34 -6.65
CA THR A 45 8.81 -1.44 -7.00
C THR A 45 7.58 -1.50 -6.11
N TYR A 46 7.58 -0.82 -4.97
CA TYR A 46 6.50 -0.87 -3.98
C TYR A 46 5.72 0.43 -3.95
N LEU A 47 4.45 0.37 -4.36
CA LEU A 47 3.47 1.43 -4.11
C LEU A 47 2.90 1.21 -2.71
N VAL A 48 3.34 2.03 -1.75
CA VAL A 48 2.91 1.96 -0.35
C VAL A 48 1.45 2.33 -0.22
N ASP A 49 1.06 3.43 -0.87
CA ASP A 49 -0.28 4.00 -0.75
C ASP A 49 -0.54 4.98 -1.90
N LEU A 50 -1.80 5.21 -2.22
CA LEU A 50 -2.27 6.26 -3.11
C LEU A 50 -3.46 6.96 -2.46
N ALA A 51 -3.29 8.25 -2.20
CA ALA A 51 -4.28 9.07 -1.50
C ALA A 51 -4.74 10.24 -2.37
N GLY A 52 -6.06 10.36 -2.53
CA GLY A 52 -6.67 11.56 -3.10
C GLY A 52 -6.77 12.71 -2.09
N LEU A 53 -6.73 13.93 -2.60
CA LEU A 53 -6.72 15.18 -1.84
C LEU A 53 -7.74 16.14 -2.45
N ASP A 54 -8.51 16.83 -1.60
CA ASP A 54 -9.42 17.92 -2.01
C ASP A 54 -8.91 19.25 -1.44
N TYR A 55 -8.41 20.10 -2.33
CA TYR A 55 -7.88 21.44 -2.06
C TYR A 55 -8.95 22.55 -2.08
N SER A 56 -10.23 22.25 -2.33
CA SER A 56 -11.30 23.26 -2.42
C SER A 56 -11.42 24.21 -1.23
N LYS A 57 -11.01 23.79 -0.04
CA LYS A 57 -11.00 24.59 1.20
C LYS A 57 -9.60 24.85 1.74
N TYR A 58 -8.55 24.59 0.95
CA TYR A 58 -7.18 24.80 1.40
C TYR A 58 -6.83 26.29 1.36
N PRO A 59 -6.36 26.90 2.48
CA PRO A 59 -6.07 28.33 2.52
C PRO A 59 -5.01 28.76 1.50
N GLY A 60 -5.31 29.80 0.72
CA GLY A 60 -4.38 30.37 -0.26
C GLY A 60 -4.15 29.53 -1.51
N TRP A 61 -4.96 28.48 -1.75
CA TRP A 61 -4.86 27.65 -2.95
C TRP A 61 -5.68 28.21 -4.11
N SER A 62 -5.03 28.35 -5.28
CA SER A 62 -5.66 28.77 -6.54
C SER A 62 -5.51 27.76 -7.68
N GLY A 63 -4.89 26.59 -7.41
CA GLY A 63 -4.65 25.55 -8.40
C GLY A 63 -5.84 24.59 -8.58
N PRO A 64 -5.61 23.44 -9.22
CA PRO A 64 -6.65 22.42 -9.38
C PRO A 64 -7.23 21.94 -8.04
N ARG A 65 -8.53 21.66 -8.01
CA ARG A 65 -9.28 21.23 -6.82
C ARG A 65 -8.73 19.93 -6.26
N PHE A 66 -8.43 18.96 -7.12
CA PHE A 66 -8.01 17.64 -6.66
C PHE A 66 -6.51 17.46 -6.78
N GLY A 67 -5.98 16.60 -5.92
CA GLY A 67 -4.65 16.04 -6.10
C GLY A 67 -4.66 14.55 -5.78
N VAL A 68 -3.70 13.82 -6.34
CA VAL A 68 -3.45 12.42 -6.02
C VAL A 68 -1.98 12.28 -5.67
N ALA A 69 -1.70 11.75 -4.48
CA ALA A 69 -0.36 11.47 -4.00
C ALA A 69 -0.09 9.97 -4.06
N TYR A 70 1.00 9.59 -4.70
CA TYR A 70 1.50 8.22 -4.77
C TYR A 70 2.72 8.12 -3.87
N MET A 71 2.65 7.31 -2.82
CA MET A 71 3.75 7.06 -1.91
C MET A 71 4.48 5.80 -2.38
N ILE A 72 5.66 5.98 -2.97
CA ILE A 72 6.45 4.88 -3.53
C ILE A 72 7.69 4.63 -2.69
N TYR A 73 8.10 3.38 -2.63
CA TYR A 73 9.23 2.93 -1.85
C TYR A 73 10.11 1.99 -2.65
N SER A 74 11.42 2.14 -2.44
CA SER A 74 12.43 1.22 -2.94
C SER A 74 13.06 0.52 -1.75
N PHE A 75 12.84 -0.78 -1.63
CA PHE A 75 13.52 -1.62 -0.64
C PHE A 75 15.03 -1.61 -0.85
N ARG A 76 15.48 -1.75 -2.10
CA ARG A 76 16.91 -1.76 -2.46
C ARG A 76 17.65 -0.47 -2.08
N LYS A 77 16.98 0.67 -2.23
CA LYS A 77 17.56 1.98 -1.91
C LYS A 77 17.21 2.46 -0.49
N ASN A 78 16.35 1.73 0.23
CA ASN A 78 15.71 2.16 1.48
C ASN A 78 15.25 3.62 1.42
N ALA A 79 14.54 3.97 0.34
CA ALA A 79 14.19 5.36 0.02
C ALA A 79 12.70 5.48 -0.30
N ARG A 80 12.07 6.55 0.22
CA ARG A 80 10.67 6.91 -0.03
C ARG A 80 10.60 8.17 -0.89
N ILE A 81 9.68 8.17 -1.85
CA ILE A 81 9.36 9.34 -2.66
C ILE A 81 7.85 9.46 -2.76
N ARG A 82 7.37 10.70 -2.76
CA ARG A 82 5.98 11.01 -3.02
C ARG A 82 5.85 11.64 -4.40
N LEU A 83 5.11 11.03 -5.30
CA LEU A 83 4.71 11.64 -6.56
C LEU A 83 3.35 12.29 -6.34
N LYS A 84 3.16 13.52 -6.79
CA LYS A 84 1.90 14.24 -6.61
C LYS A 84 1.41 14.77 -7.94
N VAL A 85 0.18 14.45 -8.28
CA VAL A 85 -0.51 15.00 -9.45
C VAL A 85 -1.60 15.94 -8.96
N LEU A 86 -1.78 17.06 -9.65
CA LEU A 86 -2.90 17.98 -9.42
C LEU A 86 -3.83 17.92 -10.64
N THR A 87 -5.14 17.89 -10.42
CA THR A 87 -6.13 17.78 -11.50
C THR A 87 -7.47 18.40 -11.14
N ASN A 88 -8.21 18.83 -12.16
CA ASN A 88 -9.66 19.08 -12.11
C ASN A 88 -10.44 18.05 -12.93
N ASP A 89 -9.72 17.14 -13.57
CA ASP A 89 -10.20 16.20 -14.58
C ASP A 89 -9.72 14.78 -14.25
N THR A 90 -9.94 13.84 -15.16
CA THR A 90 -9.45 12.46 -15.09
C THR A 90 -7.92 12.38 -14.97
N ILE A 91 -7.40 11.27 -14.47
CA ILE A 91 -5.94 11.02 -14.41
C ILE A 91 -5.65 9.67 -15.08
N PRO A 92 -4.57 9.50 -15.87
CA PRO A 92 -4.19 8.18 -16.36
C PRO A 92 -3.94 7.18 -15.21
N THR A 93 -4.52 5.98 -15.30
CA THR A 93 -4.26 4.91 -14.31
C THR A 93 -2.78 4.48 -14.32
N VAL A 94 -2.27 4.12 -13.15
CA VAL A 94 -0.96 3.46 -12.96
C VAL A 94 -1.07 1.99 -12.58
N THR A 95 -2.26 1.39 -12.70
CA THR A 95 -2.50 -0.06 -12.49
C THR A 95 -1.60 -0.97 -13.33
N THR A 96 -1.25 -0.54 -14.54
CA THR A 96 -0.30 -1.24 -15.43
C THR A 96 1.15 -1.19 -14.93
N VAL A 97 1.47 -0.23 -14.05
CA VAL A 97 2.78 -0.07 -13.41
C VAL A 97 2.79 -0.81 -12.07
N TRP A 98 1.88 -0.49 -11.16
CA TRP A 98 1.74 -1.18 -9.87
C TRP A 98 0.34 -1.77 -9.73
N LYS A 99 0.25 -3.09 -9.59
CA LYS A 99 -1.04 -3.80 -9.46
C LYS A 99 -1.85 -3.32 -8.24
N THR A 100 -1.17 -2.98 -7.14
CA THR A 100 -1.77 -2.42 -5.92
C THR A 100 -2.57 -1.15 -6.17
N ALA A 101 -2.25 -0.38 -7.23
CA ALA A 101 -2.97 0.84 -7.56
C ALA A 101 -4.46 0.59 -7.88
N ASN A 102 -4.85 -0.63 -8.26
CA ASN A 102 -6.25 -0.94 -8.59
C ASN A 102 -7.21 -0.57 -7.46
N TRP A 103 -6.91 -1.02 -6.24
CA TRP A 103 -7.78 -0.79 -5.10
C TRP A 103 -7.73 0.67 -4.64
N HIS A 104 -6.53 1.27 -4.58
CA HIS A 104 -6.39 2.66 -4.15
C HIS A 104 -6.99 3.67 -5.14
N GLU A 105 -6.90 3.43 -6.45
CA GLU A 105 -7.54 4.26 -7.47
C GLU A 105 -9.07 4.16 -7.37
N ARG A 106 -9.62 2.95 -7.13
CA ARG A 106 -11.05 2.75 -6.85
C ARG A 106 -11.52 3.44 -5.58
N GLU A 107 -10.74 3.34 -4.50
CA GLU A 107 -11.04 4.04 -3.25
C GLU A 107 -11.06 5.56 -3.47
N THR A 108 -10.05 6.09 -4.16
CA THR A 108 -9.96 7.52 -4.49
C THR A 108 -11.13 7.97 -5.38
N PHE A 109 -11.56 7.13 -6.32
CA PHE A 109 -12.78 7.35 -7.10
C PHE A 109 -14.04 7.34 -6.21
N ASP A 110 -14.20 6.37 -5.33
CA ASP A 110 -15.37 6.26 -4.48
C ASP A 110 -15.48 7.44 -3.49
N MET A 111 -14.36 7.79 -2.86
CA MET A 111 -14.28 8.79 -1.81
C MET A 111 -14.25 10.24 -2.30
N LEU A 112 -13.63 10.50 -3.45
CA LEU A 112 -13.41 11.85 -3.97
C LEU A 112 -13.92 12.06 -5.40
N GLY A 113 -14.34 11.00 -6.10
CA GLY A 113 -14.87 11.06 -7.46
C GLY A 113 -13.84 11.42 -8.51
N ILE A 114 -12.55 11.24 -8.22
CA ILE A 114 -11.47 11.39 -9.18
C ILE A 114 -11.49 10.16 -10.08
N ARG A 115 -11.60 10.36 -11.39
CA ARG A 115 -11.69 9.26 -12.37
C ARG A 115 -10.30 8.91 -12.89
N PHE A 116 -10.05 7.62 -13.09
CA PHE A 116 -8.80 7.11 -13.63
C PHE A 116 -8.98 6.51 -15.02
N ASP A 117 -8.36 7.10 -16.04
CA ASP A 117 -8.50 6.70 -17.44
C ASP A 117 -7.71 5.42 -17.72
N GLY A 118 -8.38 4.45 -18.33
CA GLY A 118 -7.82 3.13 -18.64
C GLY A 118 -7.79 2.16 -17.46
N HIS A 119 -8.41 2.50 -16.32
CA HIS A 119 -8.50 1.60 -15.17
C HIS A 119 -9.39 0.38 -15.51
N PRO A 120 -8.97 -0.87 -15.19
CA PRO A 120 -9.64 -2.08 -15.64
C PRO A 120 -11.04 -2.30 -15.04
N ASN A 121 -11.27 -1.86 -13.80
CA ASN A 121 -12.58 -1.94 -13.14
C ASN A 121 -12.80 -0.75 -12.19
N LEU A 122 -13.14 0.42 -12.72
CA LEU A 122 -13.32 1.63 -11.92
C LEU A 122 -14.75 1.73 -11.36
N GLU A 123 -15.00 0.99 -10.29
CA GLU A 123 -16.25 0.97 -9.56
C GLU A 123 -16.03 1.32 -8.09
N ARG A 124 -17.12 1.70 -7.40
CA ARG A 124 -17.10 1.94 -5.95
C ARG A 124 -16.60 0.69 -5.21
N ILE A 125 -16.04 0.89 -4.02
CA ILE A 125 -15.43 -0.21 -3.25
C ILE A 125 -15.72 -0.12 -1.76
N LEU A 126 -15.94 1.08 -1.21
CA LEU A 126 -16.25 1.30 0.20
C LEU A 126 -17.72 1.66 0.43
N MET A 127 -18.31 2.48 -0.44
CA MET A 127 -19.71 2.89 -0.31
C MET A 127 -20.66 1.85 -0.87
N TRP A 128 -21.84 1.76 -0.24
CA TRP A 128 -22.89 0.84 -0.68
C TRP A 128 -23.47 1.23 -2.06
N GLU A 129 -24.06 0.25 -2.73
CA GLU A 129 -24.64 0.39 -4.06
C GLU A 129 -25.82 1.37 -4.07
N GLY A 130 -25.63 2.56 -4.63
CA GLY A 130 -26.65 3.62 -4.66
C GLY A 130 -26.32 4.82 -3.79
N PHE A 131 -25.18 4.80 -3.07
CA PHE A 131 -24.70 5.99 -2.36
C PHE A 131 -24.45 7.15 -3.33
N ASN A 132 -25.20 8.24 -3.14
CA ASN A 132 -25.12 9.41 -4.00
C ASN A 132 -24.14 10.44 -3.43
N GLY A 133 -22.86 10.34 -3.83
CA GLY A 133 -21.86 11.34 -3.48
C GLY A 133 -20.45 10.77 -3.29
N HIS A 134 -19.58 11.60 -2.74
CA HIS A 134 -18.16 11.32 -2.51
C HIS A 134 -17.77 11.86 -1.11
N PRO A 135 -17.75 10.99 -0.08
CA PRO A 135 -17.74 11.41 1.32
C PRO A 135 -16.56 12.27 1.76
N LEU A 136 -15.37 12.10 1.16
CA LEU A 136 -14.17 12.81 1.59
C LEU A 136 -14.01 14.19 0.95
N ARG A 137 -14.93 14.59 0.05
CA ARG A 137 -14.93 15.94 -0.50
C ARG A 137 -15.31 16.96 0.58
N LYS A 138 -14.71 18.14 0.54
CA LYS A 138 -14.91 19.17 1.58
C LYS A 138 -16.25 19.91 1.48
N ASP A 139 -16.97 19.73 0.38
CA ASP A 139 -18.36 20.17 0.19
C ASP A 139 -19.38 19.11 0.63
N PHE A 140 -18.96 17.87 0.93
CA PHE A 140 -19.85 16.83 1.44
C PHE A 140 -20.11 17.01 2.95
N PRO A 141 -21.38 16.95 3.42
CA PRO A 141 -21.69 17.12 4.83
C PRO A 141 -21.08 16.02 5.70
N VAL A 142 -20.48 16.40 6.84
CA VAL A 142 -19.85 15.45 7.78
C VAL A 142 -20.82 14.38 8.29
N ARG A 143 -22.10 14.74 8.47
CA ARG A 143 -23.15 13.81 8.91
C ARG A 143 -23.74 12.97 7.77
N GLY A 144 -23.24 13.13 6.54
CA GLY A 144 -23.84 12.56 5.36
C GLY A 144 -25.05 13.35 4.86
N ILE A 145 -25.59 12.87 3.74
CA ILE A 145 -26.89 13.30 3.21
C ILE A 145 -27.90 12.19 3.48
N ASP A 146 -29.17 12.55 3.61
CA ASP A 146 -30.23 11.55 3.54
C ASP A 146 -30.23 10.96 2.13
N THR A 147 -29.86 9.69 2.02
CA THR A 147 -29.73 8.98 0.74
C THR A 147 -31.03 8.26 0.36
N GLY A 148 -32.08 8.34 1.19
CA GLY A 148 -33.31 7.56 1.02
C GLY A 148 -33.11 6.05 1.21
N ALA A 149 -31.89 5.61 1.52
CA ALA A 149 -31.56 4.22 1.78
C ALA A 149 -32.11 3.81 3.14
N ARG A 150 -33.02 2.83 3.16
CA ARG A 150 -33.47 2.17 4.39
C ARG A 150 -32.33 1.31 4.94
N ILE A 151 -31.42 1.91 5.71
CA ILE A 151 -30.33 1.21 6.40
C ILE A 151 -30.88 0.36 7.57
N TYR A 152 -32.08 0.68 8.04
CA TYR A 152 -32.77 -0.04 9.11
C TYR A 152 -34.17 -0.50 8.67
N PRO A 153 -34.61 -1.71 9.06
CA PRO A 153 -36.00 -2.12 8.90
C PRO A 153 -36.90 -1.21 9.75
N GLU A 154 -38.10 -0.85 9.24
CA GLU A 154 -39.08 -0.07 10.00
C GLU A 154 -39.55 -0.79 11.27
N VAL A 155 -39.48 -2.12 11.24
CA VAL A 155 -39.81 -2.99 12.36
C VAL A 155 -38.57 -3.81 12.69
N PHE A 156 -37.94 -3.49 13.81
CA PHE A 156 -36.94 -4.37 14.39
C PHE A 156 -37.61 -5.61 14.96
N PRO A 157 -36.97 -6.80 14.90
CA PRO A 157 -37.37 -7.93 15.73
C PRO A 157 -37.53 -7.47 17.18
N GLU A 158 -38.45 -8.08 17.92
CA GLU A 158 -38.68 -7.72 19.32
C GLU A 158 -37.37 -7.82 20.11
N GLY A 159 -36.86 -6.69 20.62
CA GLY A 159 -35.56 -6.59 21.29
C GLY A 159 -34.32 -6.40 20.41
N GLY A 160 -34.45 -6.41 19.07
CA GLY A 160 -33.35 -6.32 18.10
C GLY A 160 -33.06 -4.93 17.54
N GLY A 161 -33.70 -3.87 18.05
CA GLY A 161 -33.53 -2.49 17.57
C GLY A 161 -32.94 -1.52 18.59
N PRO A 162 -32.53 -0.31 18.14
CA PRO A 162 -32.24 0.79 19.04
C PRO A 162 -33.40 0.97 20.01
N LYS A 163 -33.13 0.94 21.32
CA LYS A 163 -34.19 1.04 22.33
C LYS A 163 -34.91 2.38 22.15
N ALA A 164 -36.23 2.38 22.07
CA ALA A 164 -37.01 3.63 22.06
C ALA A 164 -36.61 4.49 23.27
N GLY A 165 -36.23 5.75 23.02
CA GLY A 165 -35.68 6.66 24.04
C GLY A 165 -34.15 6.65 24.16
N SER A 166 -33.44 5.83 23.40
CA SER A 166 -31.98 5.96 23.25
C SER A 166 -31.66 7.10 22.30
N THR A 167 -31.48 8.30 22.85
CA THR A 167 -30.67 9.30 22.14
C THR A 167 -29.23 8.79 22.15
N GLY A 168 -28.60 8.70 20.99
CA GLY A 168 -27.15 8.57 20.95
C GLY A 168 -26.58 9.62 21.90
N LYS A 169 -25.67 9.21 22.80
CA LYS A 169 -25.05 10.17 23.71
C LYS A 169 -24.42 11.27 22.86
N ASP A 170 -24.73 12.52 23.17
CA ASP A 170 -24.12 13.68 22.55
C ASP A 170 -22.58 13.51 22.68
N ILE A 171 -21.76 13.98 21.73
CA ILE A 171 -20.31 13.65 21.76
C ILE A 171 -19.60 14.12 23.03
N LYS A 172 -20.16 15.16 23.67
CA LYS A 172 -19.80 15.69 24.99
C LYS A 172 -20.14 14.76 26.16
N ASP A 173 -21.13 13.88 25.98
CA ASP A 173 -21.68 12.94 26.97
C ASP A 173 -21.16 11.51 26.77
N VAL A 174 -20.50 11.22 25.64
CA VAL A 174 -19.72 10.00 25.43
C VAL A 174 -18.36 10.17 26.11
N ASN A 175 -18.19 9.55 27.27
CA ASN A 175 -16.97 9.66 28.04
C ASN A 175 -15.86 8.76 27.47
N LEU A 176 -15.27 9.15 26.33
CA LEU A 176 -14.03 8.56 25.82
C LEU A 176 -12.80 9.07 26.59
N TYR A 177 -12.91 10.25 27.23
CA TYR A 177 -11.86 10.84 28.07
C TYR A 177 -12.46 11.88 29.05
N LYS A 178 -12.21 11.73 30.37
CA LYS A 178 -12.69 12.62 31.45
C LYS A 178 -11.75 13.79 31.77
N GLY A 179 -10.61 13.90 31.08
CA GLY A 179 -9.66 15.00 31.27
C GLY A 179 -9.95 16.19 30.36
N GLU A 180 -9.32 17.33 30.62
CA GLU A 180 -9.30 18.43 29.66
C GLU A 180 -8.63 17.95 28.36
N TRP A 181 -9.32 18.09 27.24
CA TRP A 181 -8.68 18.00 25.93
C TRP A 181 -7.67 19.15 25.86
N LYS A 182 -6.39 18.87 26.08
CA LYS A 182 -5.35 19.76 25.61
C LYS A 182 -5.47 19.78 24.09
N HIS A 183 -6.09 20.84 23.56
CA HIS A 183 -5.92 21.20 22.16
C HIS A 183 -4.41 21.23 21.93
N TYR A 184 -3.87 20.22 21.23
CA TYR A 184 -2.53 20.33 20.70
C TYR A 184 -2.63 21.38 19.60
N GLY A 185 -2.52 22.65 20.01
CA GLY A 185 -2.20 23.73 19.09
C GLY A 185 -0.92 23.37 18.32
N VAL A 186 -0.59 24.19 17.33
CA VAL A 186 0.63 24.02 16.54
C VAL A 186 1.82 23.76 17.47
N TRP A 187 2.46 22.59 17.31
CA TRP A 187 3.59 22.19 18.14
C TRP A 187 4.67 23.28 18.07
N PRO A 188 5.13 23.84 19.21
CA PRO A 188 6.21 24.82 19.20
C PRO A 188 7.43 24.23 18.50
N ALA A 189 8.05 24.97 17.57
CA ALA A 189 9.19 24.47 16.78
C ALA A 189 10.32 23.89 17.66
N ALA A 190 10.50 24.43 18.86
CA ALA A 190 11.46 23.93 19.85
C ALA A 190 11.16 22.50 20.35
N SER A 191 9.89 22.13 20.49
CA SER A 191 9.46 20.79 20.94
C SER A 191 9.62 19.71 19.85
N ILE A 192 9.45 20.10 18.58
CA ILE A 192 9.78 19.26 17.42
C ILE A 192 11.29 19.07 17.34
N ALA A 193 12.07 20.15 17.50
CA ALA A 193 13.52 20.09 17.48
C ALA A 193 14.11 19.24 18.63
N ALA A 194 13.50 19.30 19.82
CA ALA A 194 13.92 18.47 20.97
C ALA A 194 13.65 16.98 20.73
N ARG A 195 12.50 16.63 20.14
CA ARG A 195 12.19 15.24 19.76
C ARG A 195 13.05 14.71 18.62
N ALA A 196 13.35 15.54 17.62
CA ALA A 196 14.28 15.21 16.56
C ALA A 196 15.71 14.97 17.09
N LYS A 197 16.11 15.68 18.16
CA LYS A 197 17.38 15.46 18.87
C LYS A 197 17.39 14.22 19.76
N ALA A 198 16.24 13.81 20.30
CA ALA A 198 16.11 12.66 21.20
C ALA A 198 16.04 11.32 20.46
N GLY A 199 16.58 11.24 19.23
CA GLY A 199 16.47 10.09 18.34
C GLY A 199 16.76 8.78 19.04
N THR A 200 15.76 7.91 19.16
CA THR A 200 15.99 6.48 19.30
C THR A 200 16.61 6.00 18.00
N GLN A 201 17.93 5.87 17.99
CA GLN A 201 18.65 5.18 16.92
C GLN A 201 18.19 3.72 16.91
N GLN A 202 17.32 3.39 15.97
CA GLN A 202 17.18 2.01 15.54
C GLN A 202 18.40 1.75 14.64
N PRO A 203 19.33 0.84 15.00
CA PRO A 203 20.49 0.61 14.16
C PRO A 203 20.03 0.00 12.83
N PRO A 204 20.55 0.46 11.68
CA PRO A 204 20.43 -0.30 10.44
C PRO A 204 21.28 -1.56 10.58
N ALA A 205 20.84 -2.68 9.99
CA ALA A 205 21.70 -3.85 9.78
C ALA A 205 22.25 -3.80 8.35
N PRO A 206 23.33 -3.05 8.07
CA PRO A 206 23.93 -2.97 6.73
C PRO A 206 24.52 -4.31 6.26
N GLU A 207 24.93 -5.19 7.18
CA GLU A 207 25.48 -6.51 6.84
C GLU A 207 24.42 -7.44 6.23
N LEU A 208 23.16 -7.34 6.66
CA LEU A 208 22.06 -8.17 6.14
C LEU A 208 21.62 -7.69 4.74
N ALA A 209 21.64 -6.38 4.50
CA ALA A 209 21.24 -5.79 3.22
C ALA A 209 22.16 -6.21 2.04
N ALA A 210 23.44 -6.48 2.30
CA ALA A 210 24.38 -6.92 1.28
C ALA A 210 24.17 -8.39 0.88
N GLN A 211 23.85 -9.26 1.84
CA GLN A 211 23.61 -10.69 1.58
C GLN A 211 22.28 -10.93 0.85
N ILE A 212 21.23 -10.19 1.21
CA ILE A 212 19.91 -10.27 0.56
C ILE A 212 19.96 -9.77 -0.90
N ALA A 213 20.82 -8.79 -1.21
CA ALA A 213 20.90 -8.19 -2.54
C ALA A 213 21.54 -9.10 -3.60
N GLU A 214 22.36 -10.07 -3.20
CA GLU A 214 23.03 -10.98 -4.14
C GLU A 214 22.14 -12.17 -4.54
N THR A 215 21.19 -12.55 -3.69
CA THR A 215 20.27 -13.70 -3.88
C THR A 215 18.94 -13.31 -4.53
N ALA A 216 18.52 -12.05 -4.43
CA ALA A 216 17.27 -11.53 -5.01
C ALA A 216 17.44 -11.05 -6.47
N LYS A 217 17.57 -11.99 -7.41
CA LYS A 217 17.31 -11.73 -8.83
C LYS A 217 15.95 -12.35 -9.21
N PRO A 218 14.93 -11.53 -9.51
CA PRO A 218 13.68 -12.04 -10.07
C PRO A 218 13.96 -12.66 -11.42
N THR A 219 13.66 -13.94 -11.58
CA THR A 219 13.69 -14.60 -12.89
C THR A 219 12.31 -14.51 -13.50
N GLU A 220 12.19 -13.86 -14.67
CA GLU A 220 10.95 -13.72 -15.46
C GLU A 220 10.45 -15.06 -16.05
N GLU A 221 10.86 -16.21 -15.52
CA GLU A 221 10.66 -17.54 -16.14
C GLU A 221 10.14 -18.60 -15.14
N ALA A 222 9.15 -18.27 -14.31
CA ALA A 222 8.48 -19.24 -13.44
C ALA A 222 7.01 -19.49 -13.83
N PRO A 223 6.72 -20.17 -14.97
CA PRO A 223 5.37 -20.52 -15.40
C PRO A 223 4.60 -21.46 -14.45
N TRP A 224 5.24 -21.92 -13.37
CA TRP A 224 4.70 -22.81 -12.34
C TRP A 224 4.21 -22.09 -11.07
N HIS A 225 4.19 -20.75 -11.05
CA HIS A 225 3.92 -19.98 -9.83
C HIS A 225 2.71 -19.04 -9.97
N ASP A 226 1.56 -19.66 -10.23
CA ASP A 226 0.25 -19.02 -10.23
C ASP A 226 -0.46 -19.26 -8.88
N PRO A 227 -0.77 -18.21 -8.08
CA PRO A 227 -1.47 -18.35 -6.81
C PRO A 227 -2.86 -18.99 -6.92
N GLU A 228 -3.49 -18.95 -8.11
CA GLU A 228 -4.77 -19.62 -8.35
C GLU A 228 -4.61 -21.14 -8.58
N MET A 229 -3.37 -21.60 -8.76
CA MET A 229 -3.04 -23.01 -9.00
C MET A 229 -2.81 -23.77 -7.68
N PRO A 230 -3.42 -24.95 -7.50
CA PRO A 230 -3.15 -25.80 -6.34
C PRO A 230 -1.66 -26.12 -6.16
N MET A 231 -1.19 -26.17 -4.92
CA MET A 231 0.23 -26.45 -4.60
C MET A 231 0.75 -27.72 -5.27
N THR A 232 -0.07 -28.77 -5.35
CA THR A 232 0.27 -30.04 -6.01
C THR A 232 0.66 -29.86 -7.47
N GLN A 233 -0.08 -29.03 -8.21
CA GLN A 233 0.17 -28.77 -9.62
C GLN A 233 1.40 -27.87 -9.81
N ARG A 234 1.61 -26.89 -8.92
CA ARG A 234 2.81 -26.04 -8.92
C ARG A 234 4.09 -26.85 -8.67
N LEU A 235 4.05 -27.76 -7.70
CA LEU A 235 5.16 -28.67 -7.39
C LEU A 235 5.48 -29.63 -8.55
N GLU A 236 4.46 -30.10 -9.27
CA GLU A 236 4.66 -30.98 -10.44
C GLU A 236 5.37 -30.25 -11.58
N LEU A 237 5.03 -28.97 -11.81
CA LEU A 237 5.72 -28.16 -12.81
C LEU A 237 7.16 -27.82 -12.38
N ALA A 238 7.40 -27.62 -11.07
CA ALA A 238 8.72 -27.34 -10.51
C ALA A 238 9.59 -28.60 -10.25
N LYS A 239 9.10 -29.82 -10.55
CA LYS A 239 9.76 -31.09 -10.17
C LYS A 239 11.19 -31.23 -10.70
N ASN A 240 11.46 -30.70 -11.88
CA ASN A 240 12.76 -30.73 -12.55
C ASN A 240 13.62 -29.49 -12.25
N GLY A 241 13.06 -28.52 -11.54
CA GLY A 241 13.76 -27.30 -11.12
C GLY A 241 14.74 -27.54 -9.97
N SER A 242 15.45 -26.48 -9.62
CA SER A 242 16.35 -26.44 -8.47
C SER A 242 15.59 -26.60 -7.14
N LEU A 243 16.33 -26.84 -6.04
CA LEU A 243 15.73 -26.86 -4.71
C LEU A 243 15.01 -25.53 -4.39
N LYS A 244 15.62 -24.41 -4.79
CA LYS A 244 14.99 -23.08 -4.70
C LYS A 244 13.64 -23.07 -5.40
N ASP A 245 13.56 -23.59 -6.63
CA ASP A 245 12.31 -23.57 -7.41
C ASP A 245 11.20 -24.41 -6.76
N LYS A 246 11.57 -25.56 -6.19
CA LYS A 246 10.64 -26.43 -5.45
C LYS A 246 10.16 -25.79 -4.16
N LEU A 247 11.06 -25.16 -3.40
CA LEU A 247 10.73 -24.44 -2.17
C LEU A 247 9.85 -23.23 -2.48
N PHE A 248 10.19 -22.49 -3.53
CA PHE A 248 9.39 -21.36 -3.98
C PHE A 248 8.00 -21.86 -4.38
N ALA A 249 7.89 -22.89 -5.23
CA ALA A 249 6.61 -23.47 -5.69
C ALA A 249 5.73 -24.02 -4.56
N ALA A 250 6.28 -24.32 -3.38
CA ALA A 250 5.49 -24.69 -2.20
C ALA A 250 4.82 -23.48 -1.52
N MET A 251 5.33 -22.26 -1.71
CA MET A 251 4.83 -21.06 -1.02
C MET A 251 3.49 -20.59 -1.56
N ALA A 252 2.58 -20.13 -0.69
CA ALA A 252 1.23 -19.73 -1.08
C ALA A 252 1.14 -18.42 -1.88
N GLN A 253 2.14 -17.55 -1.80
CA GLN A 253 2.16 -16.25 -2.49
C GLN A 253 3.54 -15.95 -3.07
N THR A 254 3.61 -15.00 -3.99
CA THR A 254 4.81 -14.63 -4.74
C THR A 254 5.65 -13.53 -4.08
N ASP A 255 5.03 -12.69 -3.25
CA ASP A 255 5.64 -11.45 -2.77
C ASP A 255 4.94 -10.89 -1.51
N CYS A 256 4.47 -11.77 -0.61
CA CYS A 256 3.76 -11.32 0.60
C CYS A 256 4.63 -10.44 1.51
N THR A 257 5.95 -10.66 1.53
CA THR A 257 6.96 -9.95 2.35
C THR A 257 6.74 -9.94 3.86
N ALA A 258 5.74 -10.69 4.36
CA ALA A 258 5.33 -10.65 5.76
C ALA A 258 6.43 -11.09 6.75
N CYS A 259 7.36 -11.93 6.30
CA CYS A 259 8.50 -12.41 7.08
C CYS A 259 9.80 -11.61 6.91
N GLY A 260 9.76 -10.49 6.18
CA GLY A 260 10.94 -9.67 5.89
C GLY A 260 11.77 -10.12 4.68
N TRP A 261 11.34 -11.17 3.98
CA TRP A 261 11.93 -11.66 2.73
C TRP A 261 10.90 -11.55 1.60
N ASP A 262 11.34 -11.25 0.36
CA ASP A 262 10.52 -11.65 -0.78
C ASP A 262 10.48 -13.19 -0.86
N CYS A 263 9.40 -13.77 -1.39
CA CYS A 263 9.19 -15.22 -1.30
C CYS A 263 10.25 -16.00 -2.08
N GLU A 264 10.80 -15.43 -3.15
CA GLU A 264 11.89 -16.02 -3.93
C GLU A 264 13.22 -16.02 -3.16
N GLY A 265 13.53 -14.92 -2.47
CA GLY A 265 14.69 -14.75 -1.59
C GLY A 265 14.59 -15.62 -0.35
N TYR A 266 13.39 -15.81 0.20
CA TYR A 266 13.16 -16.77 1.27
C TYR A 266 13.43 -18.22 0.80
N ALA A 267 12.95 -18.58 -0.38
CA ALA A 267 13.22 -19.90 -0.98
C ALA A 267 14.72 -20.11 -1.24
N ALA A 268 15.41 -19.07 -1.70
CA ALA A 268 16.86 -19.08 -1.87
C ALA A 268 17.57 -19.25 -0.53
N ALA A 269 17.19 -18.49 0.51
CA ALA A 269 17.78 -18.56 1.83
C ALA A 269 17.61 -19.95 2.48
N LEU A 270 16.46 -20.60 2.28
CA LEU A 270 16.24 -21.98 2.70
C LEU A 270 17.09 -22.97 1.90
N ALA A 271 17.23 -22.79 0.59
CA ALA A 271 18.01 -23.68 -0.27
C ALA A 271 19.53 -23.59 0.01
N THR A 272 20.04 -22.38 0.26
CA THR A 272 21.45 -22.13 0.58
C THR A 272 21.77 -22.48 2.04
N GLY A 273 20.77 -22.46 2.92
CA GLY A 273 20.92 -22.68 4.36
C GLY A 273 21.20 -21.40 5.15
N GLU A 274 21.06 -20.23 4.53
CA GLU A 274 21.07 -18.92 5.17
C GLU A 274 19.94 -18.78 6.20
N SER A 275 18.78 -19.41 5.92
CA SER A 275 17.72 -19.62 6.90
C SER A 275 17.42 -21.11 7.07
N LYS A 276 17.18 -21.53 8.31
CA LYS A 276 16.68 -22.87 8.66
C LYS A 276 15.23 -22.87 9.11
N ASP A 277 14.65 -21.68 9.25
CA ASP A 277 13.32 -21.51 9.79
C ASP A 277 12.28 -21.61 8.67
N ALA A 278 11.65 -22.78 8.56
CA ALA A 278 10.57 -23.06 7.61
C ALA A 278 9.20 -22.53 8.06
N THR A 279 9.10 -21.92 9.25
CA THR A 279 7.84 -21.44 9.84
C THR A 279 7.50 -20.00 9.44
N LEU A 280 8.41 -19.32 8.74
CA LEU A 280 8.27 -17.91 8.40
C LEU A 280 7.24 -17.65 7.28
N CYS A 281 6.75 -18.68 6.58
CA CYS A 281 5.73 -18.49 5.55
C CYS A 281 4.35 -18.20 6.16
N VAL A 282 4.01 -16.91 6.32
CA VAL A 282 2.75 -16.47 6.94
C VAL A 282 1.49 -16.89 6.14
N PRO A 283 1.40 -16.66 4.81
CA PRO A 283 0.16 -16.95 4.08
C PRO A 283 -0.09 -18.46 3.85
N GLY A 284 0.96 -19.27 3.96
CA GLY A 284 0.92 -20.69 3.64
C GLY A 284 0.56 -21.62 4.80
N GLU A 285 0.57 -21.08 6.02
CA GLU A 285 0.23 -21.75 7.27
C GLU A 285 0.86 -23.17 7.37
N ALA A 286 0.17 -24.11 8.01
CA ALA A 286 0.70 -25.44 8.34
C ALA A 286 1.00 -26.31 7.12
N GLU A 287 0.21 -26.19 6.05
CA GLU A 287 0.38 -27.00 4.83
C GLU A 287 1.70 -26.66 4.12
N THR A 288 2.00 -25.37 4.00
CA THR A 288 3.24 -24.90 3.40
C THR A 288 4.44 -25.23 4.29
N GLU A 289 4.32 -25.04 5.61
CA GLU A 289 5.38 -25.39 6.56
C GLU A 289 5.77 -26.88 6.46
N MET A 290 4.79 -27.78 6.44
CA MET A 290 5.02 -29.21 6.28
C MET A 290 5.75 -29.51 4.98
N LYS A 291 5.33 -28.91 3.86
CA LYS A 291 5.93 -29.16 2.56
C LYS A 291 7.36 -28.62 2.47
N LEU A 292 7.62 -27.43 3.02
CA LEU A 292 8.96 -26.87 3.08
C LEU A 292 9.91 -27.78 3.88
N LYS A 293 9.47 -28.30 5.03
CA LYS A 293 10.26 -29.26 5.82
C LYS A 293 10.53 -30.55 5.06
N GLU A 294 9.54 -31.09 4.35
CA GLU A 294 9.70 -32.29 3.52
C GLU A 294 10.76 -32.08 2.43
N LEU A 295 10.70 -30.96 1.71
CA LEU A 295 11.64 -30.62 0.64
C LEU A 295 13.07 -30.41 1.17
N LEU A 296 13.20 -29.76 2.34
CA LEU A 296 14.50 -29.52 2.97
C LEU A 296 15.11 -30.82 3.50
N ALA A 297 14.31 -31.71 4.10
CA ALA A 297 14.75 -33.03 4.53
C ALA A 297 15.19 -33.90 3.35
N ALA A 298 14.44 -33.90 2.24
CA ALA A 298 14.79 -34.61 1.02
C ALA A 298 16.11 -34.12 0.39
N ALA A 299 16.47 -32.86 0.63
CA ALA A 299 17.72 -32.25 0.18
C ALA A 299 18.87 -32.32 1.21
N GLY A 300 18.65 -32.94 2.38
CA GLY A 300 19.64 -33.03 3.46
C GLY A 300 20.00 -31.68 4.09
N LYS A 301 19.06 -30.73 4.08
CA LYS A 301 19.21 -29.36 4.63
C LYS A 301 18.55 -29.18 5.99
N LEU A 302 17.83 -30.19 6.47
CA LEU A 302 17.16 -30.27 7.76
C LEU A 302 17.42 -31.63 8.41
#